data_AF-A0A960ZLJ5-F1
#
_entry.id   AF-A0A960ZLJ5-F1
#
_cell.length_a   1.000
_cell.length_b   1.000
_cell.length_c   1.000
_cell.angle_alpha   90.00
_cell.angle_beta   90.00
_cell.angle_gamma   90.00
#
_symmetry.space_group_name_H-M   'P 1'
#
loop_
_entity.id
_entity.type
_entity.pdbx_description
1 polymer ?
#
loop_
_entity_poly.entity_id
_entity_poly.type
_entity_poly.pdbx_seq_one_letter_code
_entity_poly.pdbx_strand_id
1 'polypeptide(L)'
;MNEINQQVEYHSQWEQAVITSAEDCVSNAIRLYDTQFSYTSKGARIQIFIDKLDDEWGSPNIEDCEQFSRLLHLKLESLETLQGSPEFYVLEVSSPGAERPVRSMEEFSRFQKLPIKLQVLNEDGKRKDIVVQVLKIEESSLKVSLADVKFNRNQGLLKKKAKAEEFTLNYSDIIVAKLHLDF
;
A
#
# COMPACT_ATOMS: atom_id res chain seq x y z
N MET A 1 -13.33 -8.56 -6.87
CA MET A 1 -12.25 -7.65 -7.29
C MET A 1 -10.94 -8.32 -6.90
N ASN A 2 -10.09 -8.67 -7.86
CA ASN A 2 -8.79 -9.25 -7.55
C ASN A 2 -7.91 -8.13 -6.99
N GLU A 3 -7.29 -8.32 -5.83
CA GLU A 3 -6.28 -7.41 -5.31
C GLU A 3 -4.92 -7.78 -5.91
N ILE A 4 -4.05 -6.79 -6.17
CA ILE A 4 -2.73 -7.04 -6.75
C ILE A 4 -1.88 -7.80 -5.72
N ASN A 5 -1.60 -9.08 -6.01
CA ASN A 5 -0.68 -9.99 -5.31
C ASN A 5 -0.44 -9.65 -3.83
N GLN A 6 -1.47 -9.78 -3.00
CA GLN A 6 -1.23 -10.00 -1.58
C GLN A 6 -0.63 -11.41 -1.44
N GLN A 7 0.61 -11.51 -0.99
CA GLN A 7 1.11 -12.80 -0.50
C GLN A 7 0.21 -13.23 0.65
N VAL A 8 -0.26 -14.48 0.63
CA VAL A 8 -1.03 -15.02 1.76
C VAL A 8 -0.06 -15.22 2.92
N GLU A 9 0.00 -14.24 3.81
CA GLU A 9 0.75 -14.35 5.06
C GLU A 9 0.00 -15.27 6.02
N TYR A 10 0.70 -16.29 6.51
CA TYR A 10 0.15 -17.13 7.58
C TYR A 10 0.34 -16.41 8.90
N HIS A 11 -0.77 -16.02 9.52
CA HIS A 11 -0.76 -15.40 10.83
C HIS A 11 -1.10 -16.41 11.93
N SER A 12 -0.35 -16.34 13.03
CA SER A 12 -0.66 -17.03 14.28
C SER A 12 -1.99 -16.53 14.88
N GLN A 13 -2.52 -17.26 15.86
CA GLN A 13 -3.74 -16.86 16.57
C GLN A 13 -3.61 -15.48 17.22
N TRP A 14 -2.44 -15.18 17.80
CA TRP A 14 -2.18 -13.88 18.42
C TRP A 14 -2.13 -12.77 17.38
N GLU A 15 -1.42 -12.96 16.26
CA GLU A 15 -1.37 -11.97 15.17
C GLU A 15 -2.75 -11.67 14.59
N GLN A 16 -3.58 -12.70 14.39
CA GLN A 16 -4.98 -12.52 13.96
C GLN A 16 -5.79 -11.70 14.96
N ALA A 17 -5.59 -11.91 16.26
CA ALA A 17 -6.24 -11.13 17.30
C ALA A 17 -5.75 -9.67 17.33
N VAL A 18 -4.46 -9.44 17.06
CA VAL A 18 -3.89 -8.09 16.88
C VAL A 18 -4.50 -7.38 15.67
N ILE A 19 -4.59 -8.06 14.52
CA ILE A 19 -5.19 -7.52 13.29
C ILE A 19 -6.64 -7.14 13.55
N THR A 20 -7.43 -8.04 14.13
CA THR A 20 -8.84 -7.79 14.49
C THR A 20 -8.95 -6.59 15.45
N SER A 21 -8.06 -6.51 16.44
CA SER A 21 -8.03 -5.38 17.39
C SER A 21 -7.67 -4.06 16.70
N ALA A 22 -6.80 -4.08 15.70
CA ALA A 22 -6.44 -2.91 14.91
C ALA A 22 -7.61 -2.48 14.01
N GLU A 23 -8.34 -3.42 13.40
CA GLU A 23 -9.56 -3.14 12.64
C GLU A 23 -10.63 -2.48 13.52
N ASP A 24 -10.77 -2.88 14.78
CA ASP A 24 -11.70 -2.24 15.72
C ASP A 24 -11.28 -0.81 16.13
N CYS A 25 -10.01 -0.43 15.95
CA CYS A 25 -9.51 0.90 16.29
C CYS A 25 -9.77 1.94 15.20
N VAL A 26 -10.23 1.51 14.02
CA VAL A 26 -10.54 2.42 12.91
C VAL A 26 -11.64 3.41 13.33
N SER A 27 -11.51 4.64 12.85
CA SER A 27 -12.50 5.71 13.04
C SER A 27 -12.84 6.32 11.70
N ASN A 28 -13.82 7.23 11.63
CA ASN A 28 -14.48 7.68 10.39
C ASN A 28 -13.58 7.71 9.13
N ALA A 29 -12.48 8.47 9.16
CA ALA A 29 -11.60 8.63 8.01
C ALA A 29 -10.34 7.74 8.06
N ILE A 30 -10.08 7.05 9.17
CA ILE A 30 -8.88 6.22 9.32
C ILE A 30 -9.21 4.78 8.93
N ARG A 31 -8.41 4.22 8.05
CA ARG A 31 -8.47 2.82 7.62
C ARG A 31 -7.20 2.10 8.04
N LEU A 32 -7.35 0.85 8.49
CA LEU A 32 -6.22 -0.08 8.57
C LEU A 32 -5.72 -0.42 7.16
N TYR A 33 -4.48 -0.06 6.86
CA TYR A 33 -3.90 -0.23 5.53
C TYR A 33 -3.10 -1.53 5.43
N ASP A 34 -2.23 -1.79 6.40
CA ASP A 34 -1.34 -2.96 6.41
C ASP A 34 -0.90 -3.25 7.85
N THR A 35 -0.56 -4.51 8.12
CA THR A 35 0.00 -4.96 9.40
C THR A 35 1.19 -5.84 9.15
N GLN A 36 2.30 -5.57 9.83
CA GLN A 36 3.52 -6.37 9.69
C GLN A 36 4.03 -6.79 11.06
N PHE A 37 4.43 -8.05 11.15
CA PHE A 37 4.98 -8.65 12.37
C PHE A 37 6.40 -9.14 12.09
N SER A 38 7.32 -8.79 12.98
CA SER A 38 8.67 -9.34 12.94
C SER A 38 9.12 -9.74 14.33
N TYR A 39 9.86 -10.84 14.41
CA TYR A 39 10.32 -11.41 15.67
C TYR A 39 11.83 -11.40 15.72
N THR A 40 12.36 -10.90 16.83
CA THR A 40 13.80 -10.86 17.10
C THR A 40 14.08 -11.48 18.46
N SER A 41 15.35 -11.69 18.78
CA SER A 41 15.75 -12.13 20.12
C SER A 41 15.39 -11.15 21.24
N LYS A 42 15.05 -9.90 20.92
CA LYS A 42 14.65 -8.86 21.87
C LYS A 42 13.14 -8.72 22.05
N GLY A 43 12.35 -9.52 21.32
CA GLY A 43 10.90 -9.42 21.30
C GLY A 43 10.35 -9.24 19.88
N ALA A 44 9.05 -8.95 19.82
CA ALA A 44 8.33 -8.71 18.58
C ALA A 44 8.29 -7.22 18.21
N ARG A 45 8.09 -6.93 16.93
CA ARG A 45 7.75 -5.60 16.43
C ARG A 45 6.45 -5.71 15.67
N ILE A 46 5.46 -4.94 16.11
CA ILE A 46 4.14 -4.82 15.51
C ILE A 46 4.13 -3.48 14.77
N GLN A 47 4.07 -3.53 13.45
CA GLN A 47 3.98 -2.32 12.62
C GLN A 47 2.58 -2.25 12.03
N ILE A 48 1.85 -1.19 12.39
CA ILE A 48 0.54 -0.89 11.87
C ILE A 48 0.65 0.30 10.92
N PHE A 49 0.16 0.10 9.71
CA PHE A 49 0.04 1.16 8.72
C PHE A 49 -1.42 1.59 8.64
N ILE A 50 -1.69 2.88 8.82
CA ILE A 50 -3.02 3.45 8.71
C ILE A 50 -3.07 4.46 7.57
N ASP A 51 -4.21 4.49 6.88
CA ASP A 51 -4.50 5.39 5.76
C ASP A 51 -5.63 6.35 6.16
N LYS A 52 -5.55 7.59 5.68
CA LYS A 52 -6.56 8.62 5.97
C LYS A 52 -7.38 8.90 4.72
N LEU A 53 -8.58 8.33 4.63
CA LEU A 53 -9.41 8.30 3.42
C LEU A 53 -9.86 9.68 2.92
N ASP A 54 -9.99 10.67 3.79
CA ASP A 54 -10.38 12.05 3.46
C ASP A 54 -9.19 12.96 3.10
N ASP A 55 -7.96 12.45 3.22
CA ASP A 55 -6.75 13.12 2.74
C ASP A 55 -6.43 12.73 1.28
N GLU A 56 -6.04 13.72 0.46
CA GLU A 56 -5.73 13.50 -0.96
C GLU A 56 -4.54 12.54 -1.17
N TRP A 57 -3.60 12.52 -0.22
CA TRP A 57 -2.39 11.69 -0.26
C TRP A 57 -2.53 10.41 0.58
N GLY A 58 -3.62 10.27 1.31
CA GLY A 58 -3.81 9.18 2.26
C GLY A 58 -2.89 9.24 3.46
N SER A 59 -2.44 10.44 3.84
CA SER A 59 -1.54 10.65 4.95
C SER A 59 -2.31 10.96 6.24
N PRO A 60 -2.30 10.07 7.25
CA PRO A 60 -2.62 10.47 8.62
C PRO A 60 -1.61 11.52 9.13
N ASN A 61 -2.05 12.34 10.08
CA ASN A 61 -1.14 13.21 10.86
C ASN A 61 -0.63 12.49 12.13
N ILE A 62 0.17 13.18 12.94
CA ILE A 62 0.77 12.58 14.14
C ILE A 62 -0.29 12.27 15.19
N GLU A 63 -1.31 13.11 15.32
CA GLU A 63 -2.42 12.93 16.26
C GLU A 63 -3.28 11.71 15.90
N ASP A 64 -3.52 11.47 14.61
CA ASP A 64 -4.22 10.28 14.11
C ASP A 64 -3.46 9.00 14.51
N CYS A 65 -2.13 9.00 14.34
CA CYS A 65 -1.28 7.87 14.69
C CYS A 65 -1.22 7.64 16.21
N GLU A 66 -1.12 8.71 17.01
CA GLU A 66 -1.11 8.65 18.46
C GLU A 66 -2.45 8.10 19.00
N GLN A 67 -3.56 8.61 18.49
CA GLN A 67 -4.90 8.17 18.90
C GLN A 67 -5.10 6.68 18.60
N PHE A 68 -4.75 6.24 17.38
CA PHE A 68 -4.85 4.84 17.00
C PHE A 68 -3.95 3.96 17.87
N SER A 69 -2.70 4.38 18.09
CA SER A 69 -1.72 3.66 18.92
C SER A 69 -2.25 3.46 20.35
N ARG A 70 -2.80 4.50 20.97
CA ARG A 70 -3.37 4.42 22.32
C ARG A 70 -4.55 3.45 22.40
N LEU A 71 -5.45 3.48 21.42
CA LEU A 71 -6.61 2.58 21.38
C LEU A 71 -6.18 1.12 21.20
N LEU A 72 -5.24 0.87 20.29
CA LEU A 72 -4.74 -0.47 20.04
C LEU A 72 -4.00 -1.02 21.24
N HIS A 73 -3.15 -0.22 21.90
CA HIS A 73 -2.41 -0.64 23.09
C HIS A 73 -3.35 -1.18 24.19
N LEU A 74 -4.46 -0.48 24.47
CA LEU A 74 -5.46 -0.95 25.44
C LEU A 74 -6.10 -2.28 25.06
N LYS A 75 -6.30 -2.54 23.76
CA LYS A 75 -6.80 -3.84 23.29
C LYS A 75 -5.75 -4.93 23.44
N LEU A 76 -4.48 -4.62 23.15
CA LEU A 76 -3.36 -5.57 23.24
C LEU A 76 -3.14 -6.11 24.67
N GLU A 77 -3.39 -5.31 25.71
CA GLU A 77 -3.32 -5.77 27.11
C GLU A 77 -4.20 -7.01 27.35
N SER A 78 -5.37 -7.07 26.71
CA SER A 78 -6.28 -8.22 26.84
C SER A 78 -5.81 -9.49 26.10
N LEU A 79 -4.80 -9.35 25.22
CA LEU A 79 -4.28 -10.44 24.40
C LEU A 79 -3.02 -11.08 24.98
N GLU A 80 -2.46 -10.52 26.06
CA GLU A 80 -1.19 -10.99 26.66
C GLU A 80 -1.25 -12.46 27.11
N THR A 81 -2.43 -12.97 27.46
CA THR A 81 -2.62 -14.37 27.87
C THR A 81 -2.81 -15.34 26.71
N LEU A 82 -2.94 -14.85 25.47
CA LEU A 82 -3.13 -15.71 24.31
C LEU A 82 -1.86 -16.49 23.98
N GLN A 83 -2.05 -17.73 23.53
CA GLN A 83 -0.95 -18.56 23.07
C GLN A 83 -0.25 -17.89 21.88
N GLY A 84 1.08 -17.77 21.95
CA GLY A 84 1.88 -17.11 20.93
C GLY A 84 2.09 -15.61 21.17
N SER A 85 1.51 -15.02 22.22
CA SER A 85 1.83 -13.64 22.62
C SER A 85 3.32 -13.53 23.00
N PRO A 86 4.06 -12.56 22.45
CA PRO A 86 5.44 -12.31 22.84
C PRO A 86 5.50 -11.66 24.24
N GLU A 87 6.55 -11.97 25.00
CA GLU A 87 6.79 -11.35 26.32
C GLU A 87 7.09 -9.85 26.21
N PHE A 88 7.79 -9.46 25.14
CA PHE A 88 8.13 -8.07 24.85
C PHE A 88 7.78 -7.74 23.41
N TYR A 89 7.17 -6.58 23.17
CA TYR A 89 6.97 -6.07 21.83
C TYR A 89 7.12 -4.55 21.76
N VAL A 90 7.38 -4.05 20.56
CA VAL A 90 7.30 -2.64 20.21
C VAL A 90 6.14 -2.45 19.25
N LEU A 91 5.23 -1.53 19.57
CA LEU A 91 4.14 -1.11 18.69
C LEU A 91 4.53 0.17 17.95
N GLU A 92 4.42 0.15 16.63
CA GLU A 92 4.60 1.31 15.77
C GLU A 92 3.35 1.53 14.92
N VAL A 93 2.86 2.77 14.89
CA VAL A 93 1.73 3.18 14.05
C VAL A 93 2.21 4.31 13.14
N SER A 94 2.02 4.14 11.82
CA SER A 94 2.50 5.11 10.83
C SER A 94 1.63 5.10 9.57
N SER A 95 1.88 6.05 8.65
CA SER A 95 1.32 5.97 7.29
C SER A 95 2.06 4.94 6.44
N PRO A 96 1.51 4.49 5.29
CA PRO A 96 2.17 3.52 4.40
C PRO A 96 3.44 4.06 3.71
N GLY A 97 3.80 5.32 3.96
CA GLY A 97 4.92 6.01 3.33
C GLY A 97 4.58 6.60 1.97
N ALA A 98 5.52 7.37 1.44
CA ALA A 98 5.29 8.16 0.22
C ALA A 98 5.32 7.32 -1.08
N GLU A 99 5.96 6.14 -1.07
CA GLU A 99 5.86 5.15 -2.15
C GLU A 99 4.82 4.05 -1.81
N ARG A 100 3.68 4.44 -1.24
CA ARG A 100 2.65 3.48 -0.82
C ARG A 100 2.24 2.54 -1.95
N PRO A 101 1.98 1.26 -1.68
CA PRO A 101 1.35 0.37 -2.64
C PRO A 101 -0.03 0.88 -3.09
N VAL A 102 -0.43 0.51 -4.29
CA VAL A 102 -1.77 0.74 -4.85
C VAL A 102 -2.35 -0.63 -5.15
N ARG A 103 -3.29 -1.10 -4.33
CA ARG A 103 -3.74 -2.50 -4.27
C ARG A 103 -5.13 -2.74 -4.89
N SER A 104 -5.92 -1.69 -5.12
CA SER A 104 -7.28 -1.79 -5.66
C SER A 104 -7.61 -0.73 -6.72
N MET A 105 -8.66 -0.97 -7.50
CA MET A 105 -9.17 -0.02 -8.50
C MET A 105 -9.61 1.31 -7.88
N GLU A 106 -10.19 1.26 -6.68
CA GLU A 106 -10.57 2.46 -5.91
C GLU A 106 -9.35 3.30 -5.57
N GLU A 107 -8.23 2.67 -5.23
CA GLU A 107 -6.98 3.39 -4.96
C GLU A 107 -6.38 3.99 -6.23
N PHE A 108 -6.44 3.29 -7.37
CA PHE A 108 -6.05 3.89 -8.66
C PHE A 108 -6.88 5.14 -8.97
N SER A 109 -8.16 5.15 -8.61
CA SER A 109 -9.06 6.30 -8.79
C SER A 109 -8.67 7.44 -7.86
N ARG A 110 -8.46 7.12 -6.59
CA ARG A 110 -8.08 8.08 -5.56
C ARG A 110 -6.74 8.76 -5.88
N PHE A 111 -5.75 7.99 -6.34
CA PHE A 111 -4.41 8.50 -6.65
C PHE A 111 -4.21 8.84 -8.13
N GLN A 112 -5.29 9.03 -8.89
CA GLN A 112 -5.23 9.24 -10.34
C GLN A 112 -4.33 10.41 -10.76
N LYS A 113 -4.17 11.44 -9.91
CA LYS A 113 -3.32 12.62 -10.17
C LYS A 113 -1.83 12.36 -9.97
N LEU A 114 -1.45 11.27 -9.30
CA LEU A 114 -0.07 10.94 -9.00
C LEU A 114 0.52 9.98 -10.03
N PRO A 115 1.81 10.13 -10.37
CA PRO A 115 2.52 9.10 -11.13
C PRO A 115 2.56 7.80 -10.32
N ILE A 116 2.25 6.68 -10.97
CA ILE A 116 2.26 5.35 -10.35
C ILE A 116 3.33 4.50 -11.05
N LYS A 117 4.26 3.95 -10.27
CA LYS A 117 5.20 2.96 -10.76
C LYS A 117 4.51 1.60 -10.78
N LEU A 118 4.48 0.99 -11.95
CA LEU A 118 3.94 -0.34 -12.18
C LEU A 118 5.07 -1.30 -12.54
N GLN A 119 4.99 -2.52 -12.01
CA GLN A 119 5.63 -3.69 -12.60
C GLN A 119 4.55 -4.48 -13.33
N VAL A 120 4.64 -4.54 -14.65
CA VAL A 120 3.67 -5.23 -15.51
C VAL A 120 4.27 -6.48 -16.12
N LEU A 121 3.42 -7.47 -16.41
CA LEU A 121 3.74 -8.63 -17.22
C LEU A 121 3.45 -8.32 -18.69
N ASN A 122 4.47 -8.38 -19.55
CA ASN A 122 4.26 -8.23 -20.99
C ASN A 122 3.77 -9.55 -21.61
N GLU A 123 3.35 -9.51 -22.87
CA GLU A 123 2.90 -10.68 -23.66
C GLU A 123 3.92 -11.84 -23.68
N ASP A 124 5.23 -11.52 -23.66
CA ASP A 124 6.33 -12.51 -23.58
C ASP A 124 6.53 -13.13 -22.19
N GLY A 125 5.66 -12.82 -21.22
CA GLY A 125 5.81 -13.24 -19.81
C GLY A 125 6.96 -12.56 -19.07
N LYS A 126 7.54 -11.50 -19.64
CA LYS A 126 8.63 -10.73 -19.02
C LYS A 126 8.07 -9.59 -18.17
N ARG A 127 8.69 -9.35 -17.02
CA ARG A 127 8.36 -8.23 -16.16
C ARG A 127 8.98 -6.94 -16.69
N LYS A 128 8.22 -5.86 -16.69
CA LYS A 128 8.68 -4.53 -17.08
C LYS A 128 8.24 -3.50 -16.06
N ASP A 129 9.20 -2.70 -15.60
CA ASP A 129 8.91 -1.55 -14.75
C ASP A 129 8.65 -0.31 -15.63
N ILE A 130 7.54 0.38 -15.37
CA ILE A 130 7.16 1.64 -16.02
C ILE A 130 6.55 2.60 -14.99
N VAL A 131 6.68 3.90 -15.21
CA VAL A 131 5.90 4.89 -14.44
C VAL A 131 4.83 5.47 -15.34
N VAL A 132 3.59 5.53 -14.87
CA VAL A 132 2.45 5.95 -15.67
C VAL A 132 1.62 7.02 -14.97
N GLN A 133 0.92 7.81 -15.77
CA GLN A 133 -0.22 8.62 -15.34
C GLN A 133 -1.50 7.87 -15.69
N VAL A 134 -2.40 7.70 -14.72
CA VAL A 134 -3.73 7.11 -14.96
C VAL A 134 -4.64 8.17 -15.58
N LEU A 135 -5.20 7.86 -16.75
CA LEU A 135 -6.08 8.76 -17.50
C LEU A 135 -7.55 8.38 -17.33
N LYS A 136 -7.85 7.08 -17.28
CA LYS A 136 -9.20 6.55 -17.08
C LYS A 136 -9.11 5.16 -16.46
N ILE A 137 -10.07 4.86 -15.60
CA ILE A 137 -10.23 3.55 -14.98
C ILE A 137 -11.49 2.92 -15.54
N GLU A 138 -11.37 1.67 -15.93
CA GLU A 138 -12.45 0.82 -16.40
C GLU A 138 -12.56 -0.40 -15.47
N GLU A 139 -13.59 -1.22 -15.64
CA GLU A 139 -13.90 -2.31 -14.71
C GLU A 139 -12.73 -3.29 -14.49
N SER A 140 -11.97 -3.57 -15.54
CA SER A 140 -10.87 -4.54 -15.53
C SER A 140 -9.57 -4.01 -16.16
N SER A 141 -9.53 -2.73 -16.52
CA SER A 141 -8.39 -2.14 -17.21
C SER A 141 -8.15 -0.67 -16.81
N LEU A 142 -6.92 -0.21 -17.06
CA LEU A 142 -6.50 1.16 -16.87
C LEU A 142 -6.06 1.74 -18.20
N LYS A 143 -6.64 2.88 -18.60
CA LYS A 143 -6.07 3.70 -19.68
C LYS A 143 -5.02 4.62 -19.07
N VAL A 144 -3.79 4.51 -19.55
CA VAL A 144 -2.64 5.19 -18.96
C VAL A 144 -1.78 5.86 -20.03
N SER A 145 -0.90 6.76 -19.62
CA SER A 145 0.20 7.27 -20.44
C SER A 145 1.51 7.18 -19.68
N LEU A 146 2.65 7.12 -20.37
CA LEU A 146 3.94 7.18 -19.72
C LEU A 146 4.11 8.55 -19.01
N ALA A 147 4.43 8.53 -17.72
CA ALA A 147 4.72 9.74 -16.98
C ALA A 147 6.06 10.35 -17.41
N ASP A 148 6.15 11.67 -17.52
CA ASP A 148 7.40 12.36 -17.87
C ASP A 148 8.30 12.58 -16.64
N VAL A 149 8.84 11.47 -16.12
CA VAL A 149 9.67 11.41 -14.90
C VAL A 149 11.09 10.90 -15.19
N LYS A 150 12.04 11.18 -14.29
CA LYS A 150 13.46 10.77 -14.46
C LYS A 150 13.61 9.28 -14.73
N PHE A 151 12.83 8.43 -14.04
CA PHE A 151 12.85 6.99 -14.23
C PHE A 151 12.61 6.60 -15.70
N ASN A 152 11.52 7.08 -16.31
CA ASN A 152 11.18 6.75 -17.70
C ASN A 152 12.16 7.35 -18.72
N ARG A 153 12.70 8.55 -18.43
CA ARG A 153 13.74 9.18 -19.28
C ARG A 153 15.00 8.32 -19.31
N ASN A 154 15.45 7.84 -18.14
CA ASN A 154 16.64 6.99 -18.02
C ASN A 154 16.46 5.61 -18.69
N GLN A 155 15.22 5.11 -18.76
CA GLN A 155 14.89 3.89 -19.49
C GLN A 155 14.73 4.09 -21.00
N GLY A 156 14.90 5.32 -21.52
CA GLY A 156 14.71 5.63 -22.94
C GLY A 156 13.27 5.48 -23.43
N LEU A 157 12.29 5.44 -22.51
CA LEU A 157 10.87 5.22 -22.83
C LEU A 157 10.20 6.46 -23.41
N LEU A 158 10.75 7.64 -23.17
CA LEU A 158 10.19 8.92 -23.62
C LEU A 158 10.94 9.41 -24.86
N LYS A 159 10.24 9.52 -25.99
CA LYS A 159 10.77 10.09 -27.23
C LYS A 159 10.67 11.62 -27.17
N LYS A 160 11.76 12.33 -27.50
CA LYS A 160 11.95 13.79 -27.28
C LYS A 160 10.91 14.78 -27.86
N LYS A 161 9.87 14.36 -28.59
CA LYS A 161 8.85 15.24 -29.18
C LYS A 161 7.48 14.57 -29.45
N ALA A 162 7.22 13.38 -28.92
CA ALA A 162 5.93 12.70 -29.14
C ALA A 162 4.94 13.05 -28.02
N LYS A 163 3.66 13.23 -28.38
CA LYS A 163 2.55 13.20 -27.41
C LYS A 163 2.71 11.93 -26.57
N ALA A 164 2.52 12.01 -25.24
CA ALA A 164 2.63 10.86 -24.37
C ALA A 164 1.74 9.73 -24.92
N GLU A 165 2.36 8.60 -25.27
CA GLU A 165 1.67 7.48 -25.88
C GLU A 165 0.69 6.91 -24.86
N GLU A 166 -0.59 6.94 -25.21
CA GLU A 166 -1.67 6.38 -24.39
C GLU A 166 -1.83 4.91 -24.75
N PHE A 167 -1.96 4.04 -23.74
CA PHE A 167 -2.20 2.62 -23.92
C PHE A 167 -3.06 2.08 -22.78
N THR A 168 -3.62 0.90 -22.98
CA THR A 168 -4.46 0.21 -22.00
C THR A 168 -3.66 -0.91 -21.34
N LEU A 169 -3.75 -1.02 -20.03
CA LEU A 169 -3.22 -2.12 -19.24
C LEU A 169 -4.39 -2.89 -18.63
N ASN A 170 -4.42 -4.21 -18.78
CA ASN A 170 -5.35 -5.01 -17.99
C ASN A 170 -4.86 -5.03 -16.55
N TYR A 171 -5.81 -4.97 -15.62
CA TYR A 171 -5.50 -5.03 -14.20
C TYR A 171 -4.80 -6.35 -13.81
N SER A 172 -5.13 -7.45 -14.49
CA SER A 172 -4.49 -8.76 -14.31
C SER A 172 -3.00 -8.79 -14.65
N ASP A 173 -2.55 -7.86 -15.50
CA ASP A 173 -1.16 -7.81 -15.96
C ASP A 173 -0.28 -6.99 -15.01
N ILE A 174 -0.88 -6.32 -14.02
CA ILE A 174 -0.19 -5.51 -13.02
C ILE A 174 0.22 -6.41 -11.85
N ILE A 175 1.53 -6.62 -11.70
CA ILE A 175 2.11 -7.47 -10.66
C ILE A 175 2.32 -6.67 -9.37
N VAL A 176 2.76 -5.42 -9.51
CA VAL A 176 3.01 -4.49 -8.40
C VAL A 176 2.62 -3.10 -8.87
N ALA A 177 1.96 -2.33 -8.02
CA ALA A 177 1.73 -0.91 -8.22
C ALA A 177 2.07 -0.14 -6.95
N LYS A 178 2.77 0.97 -7.09
CA LYS A 178 3.10 1.89 -6.00
C LYS A 178 3.16 3.32 -6.48
N LEU A 179 2.87 4.28 -5.60
CA LEU A 179 3.09 5.69 -5.93
C LEU A 179 4.56 5.93 -6.26
N HIS A 180 4.80 6.78 -7.26
CA HIS A 180 6.13 7.16 -7.68
C HIS A 180 6.45 8.59 -7.26
N LEU A 181 7.63 8.76 -6.66
CA LEU A 181 8.17 10.05 -6.28
C LEU A 181 9.33 10.38 -7.22
N ASP A 182 9.25 11.50 -7.90
CA ASP A 182 10.33 12.01 -8.73
C ASP A 182 11.16 12.99 -7.87
N PHE A 183 12.24 12.49 -7.27
CA PHE A 183 13.24 13.30 -6.56
C PHE A 183 14.36 13.71 -7.51
#